data_AF-A0A0U3R1W8-F1
#
_entry.id   AF-A0A0U3R1W8-F1
#
_cell.length_a   1.000
_cell.length_b   1.000
_cell.length_c   1.000
_cell.angle_alpha   90.00
_cell.angle_beta   90.00
_cell.angle_gamma   90.00
#
_symmetry.space_group_name_H-M   'P 1'
#
loop_
_entity.id
_entity.type
_entity.pdbx_description
1 polymer ?
#
loop_
_entity_poly.entity_id
_entity_poly.type
_entity_poly.pdbx_seq_one_letter_code
_entity_poly.pdbx_strand_id
1 'polypeptide(L)'
;MSTRFQEIAIGALAIHPKNVRRDVGIVTDLANSITAQGIMQPLVVAPDFSQASFQYVIIAGHRRYAAAQLANLDVLPCVIREDLNTEPKQLEAMLVENTQRTDLTINEEAAAYQTLAEFDGYNVKTIAKATGRSQSLVRSRIALANLSEDAKDKIEDRTLNIDQALVLVDFTDDEAATKRLLRVADKPNDWAFQLAKETKTRAWLENLPRLTAELQGAGVDIVERPEGQNWTWTGWRVSYTGMTVAEAVAGGWSAICDESDPEITWLKERPASATATVPQRTPAQLADDIRRQELTRGLATAMEVRTQFIKEAIQKPAADKTHEMLVDYVLERHHIGDIAPWLGLEDEDIDQQEVIDAVEKLNIPQLVALMHVDQFEREIHMDDVSGWRAGPGWQSTEAWRGRLATVHGYQWTEAEQAVITYHHEAEGNDDE
;
A
#
# COMPACT_ATOMS: atom_id res chain seq x y z
N MET A 1 -5.95 -35.57 30.38
CA MET A 1 -6.05 -34.14 30.75
C MET A 1 -6.90 -34.08 32.00
N SER A 2 -6.36 -33.57 33.11
CA SER A 2 -7.16 -33.33 34.32
C SER A 2 -7.72 -31.91 34.22
N THR A 3 -8.97 -31.78 33.80
CA THR A 3 -9.71 -30.51 33.82
C THR A 3 -10.60 -30.49 35.05
N ARG A 4 -10.43 -29.48 35.91
CA ARG A 4 -11.24 -29.30 37.12
C ARG A 4 -12.02 -27.98 37.02
N PHE A 5 -13.32 -28.03 37.28
CA PHE A 5 -14.13 -26.82 37.43
C PHE A 5 -14.06 -26.31 38.88
N GLN A 6 -13.88 -25.01 39.05
CA GLN A 6 -13.81 -24.35 40.36
C GLN A 6 -14.18 -22.86 40.25
N GLU A 7 -14.85 -22.32 41.25
CA GLU A 7 -14.97 -20.87 41.44
C GLU A 7 -13.70 -20.32 42.09
N ILE A 8 -13.07 -19.36 41.42
CA ILE A 8 -11.78 -18.79 41.83
C ILE A 8 -11.97 -17.30 42.12
N ALA A 9 -11.41 -16.85 43.24
CA ALA A 9 -11.40 -15.43 43.59
C ALA A 9 -10.69 -14.63 42.50
N ILE A 10 -11.26 -13.50 42.10
CA ILE A 10 -10.71 -12.68 41.00
C ILE A 10 -9.28 -12.20 41.29
N GLY A 11 -8.96 -11.95 42.56
CA GLY A 11 -7.61 -11.59 43.02
C GLY A 11 -6.58 -12.73 42.98
N ALA A 12 -7.00 -13.96 42.70
CA ALA A 12 -6.09 -15.10 42.46
C ALA A 12 -5.82 -15.34 40.97
N LEU A 13 -6.42 -14.55 40.08
CA LEU A 13 -6.28 -14.63 38.63
C LEU A 13 -5.42 -13.48 38.10
N ALA A 14 -4.47 -13.81 37.23
CA ALA A 14 -3.65 -12.84 36.51
C ALA A 14 -3.85 -12.95 34.98
N ILE A 15 -3.64 -11.84 34.28
CA ILE A 15 -3.49 -11.85 32.83
C ILE A 15 -2.11 -12.43 32.50
N HIS A 16 -2.03 -13.35 31.54
CA HIS A 16 -0.76 -13.93 31.13
C HIS A 16 0.17 -12.81 30.60
N PRO A 17 1.45 -12.73 31.03
CA PRO A 17 2.36 -11.63 30.65
C PRO A 17 2.61 -11.56 29.14
N LYS A 18 2.54 -12.70 28.46
CA LYS A 18 2.63 -12.83 27.00
C LYS A 18 1.27 -13.12 26.35
N ASN A 19 0.20 -12.49 26.83
CA ASN A 19 -1.13 -12.65 26.25
C ASN A 19 -1.09 -12.31 24.74
N VAL A 20 -1.65 -13.18 23.92
CA VAL A 20 -1.62 -13.06 22.45
C VAL A 20 -2.52 -11.95 21.94
N ARG A 21 -3.60 -11.66 22.67
CA ARG A 21 -4.54 -10.59 22.35
C ARG A 21 -4.24 -9.37 23.22
N ARG A 22 -3.95 -8.23 22.61
CA ARG A 22 -3.57 -7.00 23.34
C ARG A 22 -4.77 -6.17 23.76
N ASP A 23 -5.80 -6.14 22.93
CA ASP A 23 -7.03 -5.39 23.18
C ASP A 23 -8.25 -6.30 23.34
N VAL A 24 -8.99 -6.11 24.43
CA VAL A 24 -10.23 -6.83 24.73
C VAL A 24 -11.47 -6.09 24.21
N GLY A 25 -11.30 -4.89 23.65
CA GLY A 25 -12.36 -4.05 23.12
C GLY A 25 -13.30 -3.52 24.19
N ILE A 26 -14.46 -3.02 23.75
CA ILE A 26 -15.52 -2.56 24.65
C ILE A 26 -16.21 -3.78 25.28
N VAL A 27 -16.35 -3.77 26.60
CA VAL A 27 -16.93 -4.87 27.39
C VAL A 27 -18.10 -4.43 28.28
N THR A 28 -18.64 -3.23 28.07
CA THR A 28 -19.74 -2.67 28.87
C THR A 28 -21.02 -3.50 28.78
N ASP A 29 -21.42 -3.90 27.58
CA ASP A 29 -22.63 -4.71 27.40
C ASP A 29 -22.44 -6.13 27.93
N LEU A 30 -21.23 -6.67 27.79
CA LEU A 30 -20.86 -7.94 28.41
C LEU A 30 -20.90 -7.82 29.95
N ALA A 31 -20.48 -6.70 30.54
CA ALA A 31 -20.54 -6.46 31.97
C ALA A 31 -21.99 -6.34 32.46
N ASN A 32 -22.87 -5.67 31.71
CA ASN A 32 -24.30 -5.59 31.99
C ASN A 32 -24.95 -6.98 31.96
N SER A 33 -24.63 -7.78 30.93
CA SER A 33 -25.09 -9.16 30.79
C SER A 33 -24.62 -10.04 31.94
N ILE A 34 -23.33 -9.95 32.29
CA ILE A 34 -22.74 -10.67 33.43
C ILE A 34 -23.36 -10.26 34.76
N THR A 35 -23.72 -8.98 34.95
CA THR A 35 -24.43 -8.52 36.15
C THR A 35 -25.83 -9.13 36.25
N ALA A 36 -26.52 -9.29 35.13
CA ALA A 36 -27.89 -9.80 35.09
C ALA A 36 -27.96 -11.34 35.19
N GLN A 37 -27.04 -12.06 34.54
CA GLN A 37 -27.12 -13.51 34.35
C GLN A 37 -25.91 -14.29 34.88
N GLY A 38 -24.86 -13.60 35.34
CA GLY A 38 -23.60 -14.22 35.70
C GLY A 38 -22.78 -14.66 34.48
N ILE A 39 -21.68 -15.37 34.75
CA ILE A 39 -20.80 -15.90 33.69
C ILE A 39 -21.28 -17.28 33.27
N MET A 40 -21.89 -17.36 32.09
CA MET A 40 -22.46 -18.62 31.56
C MET A 40 -21.39 -19.58 31.04
N GLN A 41 -20.32 -19.05 30.43
CA GLN A 41 -19.18 -19.85 30.00
C GLN A 41 -17.99 -19.63 30.94
N PRO A 42 -17.47 -20.67 31.60
CA PRO A 42 -16.32 -20.55 32.48
C PRO A 42 -15.06 -20.04 31.76
N LEU A 43 -14.19 -19.34 32.48
CA LEU A 43 -12.87 -18.97 31.98
C LEU A 43 -11.96 -20.21 31.98
N VAL A 44 -10.99 -20.25 31.07
CA VAL A 44 -9.95 -21.30 31.09
C VAL A 44 -8.70 -20.70 31.71
N VAL A 45 -8.19 -21.35 32.76
CA VAL A 45 -7.04 -20.88 33.51
C VAL A 45 -5.99 -21.97 33.64
N ALA A 46 -4.73 -21.58 33.81
CA ALA A 46 -3.60 -22.48 34.04
C ALA A 46 -2.78 -22.02 35.26
N PRO A 47 -1.95 -22.88 35.87
CA PRO A 47 -1.09 -22.48 36.98
C PRO A 47 -0.18 -21.29 36.62
N ASP A 48 -0.07 -20.31 37.51
CA ASP A 48 0.89 -19.20 37.36
C ASP A 48 2.29 -19.65 37.83
N PHE A 49 3.32 -19.33 37.04
CA PHE A 49 4.72 -19.63 37.34
C PHE A 49 5.54 -18.39 37.73
N SER A 50 4.94 -17.20 37.67
CA SER A 50 5.63 -15.91 37.79
C SER A 50 6.09 -15.54 39.21
N GLN A 51 5.95 -16.43 40.20
CA GLN A 51 6.18 -16.17 41.64
C GLN A 51 5.39 -14.99 42.22
N ALA A 52 4.44 -14.43 41.49
CA ALA A 52 3.51 -13.42 41.99
C ALA A 52 2.50 -14.04 42.96
N SER A 53 1.79 -13.19 43.70
CA SER A 53 0.73 -13.58 44.65
C SER A 53 -0.49 -14.27 44.00
N PHE A 54 -0.51 -14.40 42.68
CA PHE A 54 -1.59 -15.03 41.93
C PHE A 54 -1.41 -16.54 41.84
N GLN A 55 -2.51 -17.27 41.79
CA GLN A 55 -2.47 -18.74 41.74
C GLN A 55 -2.62 -19.26 40.31
N TYR A 56 -3.30 -18.49 39.44
CA TYR A 56 -3.60 -18.90 38.07
C TYR A 56 -3.47 -17.75 37.08
N VAL A 57 -3.05 -18.07 35.86
CA VAL A 57 -3.09 -17.19 34.69
C VAL A 57 -4.28 -17.53 33.80
N ILE A 58 -4.89 -16.50 33.22
CA ILE A 58 -6.00 -16.65 32.28
C ILE A 58 -5.43 -17.07 30.92
N ILE A 59 -5.97 -18.15 30.37
CA ILE A 59 -5.65 -18.67 29.03
C ILE A 59 -6.75 -18.30 28.04
N ALA A 60 -8.02 -18.38 28.46
CA ALA A 60 -9.14 -17.96 27.63
C ALA A 60 -10.22 -17.27 28.46
N GLY A 61 -10.90 -16.29 27.85
CA GLY A 61 -11.94 -15.49 28.49
C GLY A 61 -11.49 -14.13 29.01
N HIS A 62 -10.44 -13.52 28.43
CA HIS A 62 -9.95 -12.19 28.80
C HIS A 62 -11.05 -11.10 28.78
N ARG A 63 -11.94 -11.11 27.77
CA ARG A 63 -13.12 -10.20 27.73
C ARG A 63 -14.07 -10.40 28.90
N ARG A 64 -14.32 -11.65 29.29
CA ARG A 64 -15.18 -12.01 30.45
C ARG A 64 -14.53 -11.60 31.77
N TYR A 65 -13.22 -11.75 31.90
CA TYR A 65 -12.48 -11.25 33.06
C TYR A 65 -12.62 -9.73 33.20
N ALA A 66 -12.35 -8.97 32.13
CA ALA A 66 -12.48 -7.52 32.14
C ALA A 66 -13.91 -7.06 32.45
N ALA A 67 -14.92 -7.68 31.83
CA ALA A 67 -16.32 -7.42 32.10
C ALA A 67 -16.72 -7.75 33.56
N ALA A 68 -16.19 -8.83 34.12
CA ALA A 68 -16.46 -9.22 35.50
C ALA A 68 -15.85 -8.25 36.52
N GLN A 69 -14.70 -7.64 36.21
CA GLN A 69 -14.14 -6.56 37.01
C GLN A 69 -15.08 -5.34 37.04
N LEU A 70 -15.64 -4.96 35.89
CA LEU A 70 -16.62 -3.86 35.81
C LEU A 70 -17.92 -4.18 36.56
N ALA A 71 -18.36 -5.44 36.50
CA ALA A 71 -19.53 -5.94 37.22
C ALA A 71 -19.29 -6.19 38.73
N ASN A 72 -18.07 -5.95 39.23
CA ASN A 72 -17.66 -6.15 40.64
C ASN A 72 -17.92 -7.57 41.18
N LEU A 73 -17.62 -8.62 40.39
CA LEU A 73 -17.68 -9.99 40.89
C LEU A 73 -16.44 -10.35 41.72
N ASP A 74 -16.66 -10.98 42.88
CA ASP A 74 -15.58 -11.46 43.75
C ASP A 74 -14.98 -12.79 43.27
N VAL A 75 -15.81 -13.65 42.66
CA VAL A 75 -15.45 -15.01 42.23
C VAL A 75 -15.90 -15.27 40.80
N LEU A 76 -15.08 -15.96 40.03
CA LEU A 76 -15.36 -16.31 38.63
C LEU A 76 -15.38 -17.84 38.46
N PRO A 77 -16.31 -18.39 37.66
CA PRO A 77 -16.29 -19.81 37.30
C PRO A 77 -15.14 -20.09 36.34
N CYS A 78 -14.26 -21.02 36.71
CA CYS A 78 -13.06 -21.35 35.95
C CYS A 78 -12.93 -22.86 35.71
N VAL A 79 -12.39 -23.22 34.55
CA VAL A 79 -11.86 -24.54 34.24
C VAL A 79 -10.34 -24.48 34.32
N ILE A 80 -9.78 -25.19 35.28
CA ILE A 80 -8.34 -25.27 35.52
C ILE A 80 -7.76 -26.35 34.59
N ARG A 81 -6.77 -25.96 33.78
CA ARG A 81 -6.00 -26.83 32.90
C ARG A 81 -4.60 -27.07 33.48
N GLU A 82 -4.48 -28.08 34.34
CA GLU A 82 -3.21 -28.44 34.98
C GLU A 82 -2.17 -29.00 34.00
N ASP A 83 -2.60 -29.46 32.83
CA ASP A 83 -1.70 -29.96 31.78
C ASP A 83 -0.95 -28.84 31.03
N LEU A 84 -1.41 -27.59 31.14
CA LEU A 84 -0.73 -26.37 30.66
C LEU A 84 0.30 -25.91 31.69
N ASN A 85 1.22 -26.83 32.00
CA ASN A 85 2.19 -26.72 33.08
C ASN A 85 3.51 -26.03 32.69
N THR A 86 3.58 -25.46 31.49
CA THR A 86 4.75 -24.71 31.00
C THR A 86 4.28 -23.50 30.21
N GLU A 87 5.05 -22.41 30.23
CA GLU A 87 4.76 -21.18 29.47
C GLU A 87 4.50 -21.41 27.97
N PRO A 88 5.29 -22.21 27.23
CA PRO A 88 5.01 -22.40 25.81
C PRO A 88 3.72 -23.20 25.55
N LYS A 89 3.32 -24.13 26.44
CA LYS A 89 2.01 -24.80 26.33
C LYS A 89 0.86 -23.84 26.60
N GLN A 90 1.04 -22.90 27.53
CA GLN A 90 0.05 -21.85 27.79
C GLN A 90 -0.11 -20.96 26.55
N LEU A 91 0.99 -20.53 25.93
CA LEU A 91 0.99 -19.78 24.67
C LEU A 91 0.35 -20.54 23.52
N GLU A 92 0.69 -21.83 23.33
CA GLU A 92 0.03 -22.71 22.36
C GLU A 92 -1.48 -22.74 22.55
N ALA A 93 -1.94 -22.91 23.80
CA ALA A 93 -3.36 -22.99 24.11
C ALA A 93 -4.09 -21.67 23.83
N MET A 94 -3.46 -20.53 24.17
CA MET A 94 -4.00 -19.20 23.85
C MET A 94 -4.12 -18.99 22.34
N LEU A 95 -3.08 -19.35 21.57
CA LEU A 95 -3.11 -19.30 20.11
C LEU A 95 -4.23 -20.16 19.54
N VAL A 96 -4.30 -21.45 19.92
CA VAL A 96 -5.32 -22.37 19.39
C VAL A 96 -6.74 -21.89 19.68
N GLU A 97 -7.01 -21.35 20.88
CA GLU A 97 -8.33 -20.86 21.24
C GLU A 97 -8.73 -19.62 20.41
N ASN A 98 -7.84 -18.63 20.28
CA ASN A 98 -8.16 -17.40 19.56
C ASN A 98 -8.19 -17.62 18.03
N THR A 99 -7.27 -18.41 17.47
CA THR A 99 -7.26 -18.64 16.01
C THR A 99 -8.43 -19.52 15.54
N GLN A 100 -9.04 -20.35 16.40
CA GLN A 100 -10.28 -21.08 16.06
C GLN A 100 -11.50 -20.16 15.92
N ARG A 101 -11.43 -18.94 16.46
CA ARG A 101 -12.51 -17.94 16.43
C ARG A 101 -12.30 -16.87 15.35
N THR A 102 -11.16 -16.91 14.64
CA THR A 102 -10.72 -15.85 13.71
C THR A 102 -10.57 -14.48 14.42
N ASP A 103 -10.23 -14.51 15.72
CA ASP A 103 -10.29 -13.35 16.61
C ASP A 103 -8.97 -12.55 16.68
N LEU A 104 -7.86 -13.06 16.12
CA LEU A 104 -6.55 -12.39 16.15
C LEU A 104 -6.28 -11.66 14.84
N THR A 105 -5.66 -10.48 14.97
CA THR A 105 -5.06 -9.81 13.83
C THR A 105 -3.82 -10.57 13.33
N ILE A 106 -3.42 -10.31 12.08
CA ILE A 106 -2.21 -10.91 11.50
C ILE A 106 -0.96 -10.54 12.31
N ASN A 107 -0.90 -9.32 12.84
CA ASN A 107 0.19 -8.82 13.66
C ASN A 107 0.24 -9.51 15.03
N GLU A 108 -0.91 -9.75 15.65
CA GLU A 108 -1.01 -10.53 16.91
C GLU A 108 -0.59 -11.99 16.70
N GLU A 109 -1.05 -12.64 15.63
CA GLU A 109 -0.60 -13.99 15.26
C GLU A 109 0.91 -14.03 15.05
N ALA A 110 1.47 -13.07 14.29
CA ALA A 110 2.90 -12.97 14.02
C ALA A 110 3.71 -12.87 15.30
N ALA A 111 3.35 -11.95 16.19
CA ALA A 111 4.02 -11.77 17.48
C ALA A 111 3.96 -13.03 18.35
N ALA A 112 2.80 -13.69 18.41
CA ALA A 112 2.61 -14.89 19.20
C ALA A 112 3.40 -16.10 18.65
N TYR A 113 3.42 -16.30 17.33
CA TYR A 113 4.22 -17.36 16.71
C TYR A 113 5.73 -17.12 16.86
N GLN A 114 6.18 -15.85 16.74
CA GLN A 114 7.57 -15.48 16.98
C GLN A 114 7.96 -15.76 18.44
N THR A 115 7.12 -15.37 19.39
CA THR A 115 7.33 -15.65 20.82
C THR A 115 7.42 -17.14 21.10
N LEU A 116 6.58 -17.97 20.46
CA LEU A 116 6.68 -19.42 20.57
C LEU A 116 8.01 -19.96 20.01
N ALA A 117 8.50 -19.40 18.91
CA ALA A 117 9.74 -19.83 18.27
C ALA A 117 11.01 -19.52 19.09
N GLU A 118 10.92 -18.66 20.11
CA GLU A 118 12.02 -18.36 21.04
C GLU A 118 12.23 -19.45 22.10
N PHE A 119 11.26 -20.36 22.30
CA PHE A 119 11.39 -21.44 23.27
C PHE A 119 12.15 -22.65 22.70
N ASP A 120 12.97 -23.28 23.55
CA ASP A 120 13.70 -24.49 23.17
C ASP A 120 12.77 -25.62 22.71
N GLY A 121 13.08 -26.22 21.56
CA GLY A 121 12.29 -27.29 20.95
C GLY A 121 11.11 -26.81 20.09
N TYR A 122 10.87 -25.50 20.01
CA TYR A 122 9.87 -24.89 19.16
C TYR A 122 10.49 -24.44 17.83
N ASN A 123 10.17 -25.16 16.77
CA ASN A 123 10.48 -24.79 15.40
C ASN A 123 9.18 -24.77 14.59
N VAL A 124 9.24 -24.27 13.35
CA VAL A 124 8.07 -24.17 12.45
C VAL A 124 7.26 -25.47 12.39
N LYS A 125 7.92 -26.64 12.37
CA LYS A 125 7.25 -27.94 12.31
C LYS A 125 6.54 -28.30 13.62
N THR A 126 7.16 -28.05 14.77
CA THR A 126 6.55 -28.37 16.07
C THR A 126 5.41 -27.39 16.40
N ILE A 127 5.59 -26.10 16.12
CA ILE A 127 4.54 -25.07 16.27
C ILE A 127 3.32 -25.37 15.39
N ALA A 128 3.54 -25.70 14.11
CA ALA A 128 2.47 -26.06 13.19
C ALA A 128 1.67 -27.28 13.68
N LYS A 129 2.36 -28.30 14.19
CA LYS A 129 1.72 -29.50 14.77
C LYS A 129 0.95 -29.17 16.05
N ALA A 130 1.51 -28.35 16.94
CA ALA A 130 0.89 -27.99 18.21
C ALA A 130 -0.36 -27.12 18.01
N THR A 131 -0.32 -26.20 17.05
CA THR A 131 -1.41 -25.25 16.78
C THR A 131 -2.42 -25.74 15.74
N GLY A 132 -2.16 -26.86 15.07
CA GLY A 132 -3.03 -27.41 14.02
C GLY A 132 -3.01 -26.60 12.71
N ARG A 133 -1.97 -25.81 12.47
CA ARG A 133 -1.82 -24.91 11.30
C ARG A 133 -0.81 -25.45 10.29
N SER A 134 -0.81 -24.89 9.09
CA SER A 134 0.18 -25.26 8.08
C SER A 134 1.57 -24.69 8.42
N GLN A 135 2.63 -25.43 8.09
CA GLN A 135 4.00 -24.93 8.27
C GLN A 135 4.27 -23.65 7.45
N SER A 136 3.60 -23.50 6.31
CA SER A 136 3.69 -22.30 5.47
C SER A 136 3.14 -21.07 6.21
N LEU A 137 1.95 -21.19 6.82
CA LEU A 137 1.33 -20.11 7.59
C LEU A 137 2.22 -19.73 8.78
N VAL A 138 2.67 -20.71 9.56
CA VAL A 138 3.53 -20.45 10.73
C VAL A 138 4.83 -19.74 10.30
N ARG A 139 5.48 -20.20 9.23
CA ARG A 139 6.69 -19.55 8.70
C ARG A 139 6.41 -18.11 8.26
N SER A 140 5.31 -17.89 7.55
CA SER A 140 4.95 -16.55 7.09
C SER A 140 4.75 -15.60 8.27
N ARG A 141 3.99 -16.00 9.29
CA ARG A 141 3.73 -15.17 10.47
C ARG A 141 4.98 -14.87 11.27
N ILE A 142 5.86 -15.85 11.46
CA ILE A 142 7.19 -15.64 12.09
C ILE A 142 8.00 -14.61 11.31
N ALA A 143 8.01 -14.69 9.97
CA ALA A 143 8.73 -13.74 9.13
C ALA A 143 8.17 -12.31 9.25
N LEU A 144 6.85 -12.16 9.32
CA LEU A 144 6.17 -10.87 9.44
C LEU A 144 6.40 -10.19 10.80
N ALA A 145 6.73 -10.93 11.85
CA ALA A 145 6.89 -10.38 13.21
C ALA A 145 8.00 -9.32 13.31
N ASN A 146 9.01 -9.41 12.43
CA ASN A 146 10.18 -8.53 12.40
C ASN A 146 10.02 -7.32 11.46
N LEU A 147 8.85 -7.13 10.85
CA LEU A 147 8.60 -5.95 10.02
C LEU A 147 8.54 -4.67 10.86
N SER A 148 8.76 -3.53 10.20
CA SER A 148 8.61 -2.21 10.82
C SER A 148 7.16 -1.95 11.23
N GLU A 149 6.95 -1.04 12.20
CA GLU A 149 5.59 -0.68 12.63
C GLU A 149 4.77 -0.09 11.47
N ASP A 150 5.37 0.71 10.59
CA ASP A 150 4.70 1.24 9.38
C ASP A 150 4.21 0.11 8.45
N ALA A 151 4.96 -0.99 8.31
CA ALA A 151 4.52 -2.14 7.54
C ALA A 151 3.41 -2.92 8.28
N LYS A 152 3.48 -3.04 9.61
CA LYS A 152 2.44 -3.69 10.42
C LYS A 152 1.12 -2.94 10.37
N ASP A 153 1.15 -1.62 10.50
CA ASP A 153 -0.04 -0.75 10.38
C ASP A 153 -0.69 -0.93 9.00
N LYS A 154 0.14 -1.01 7.95
CA LYS A 154 -0.33 -1.24 6.57
C LYS A 154 -0.87 -2.66 6.29
N ILE A 155 -0.47 -3.65 7.07
CA ILE A 155 -1.09 -4.99 7.02
C ILE A 155 -2.48 -4.92 7.65
N GLU A 156 -2.62 -4.17 8.74
CA GLU A 156 -3.85 -4.04 9.51
C GLU A 156 -4.92 -3.23 8.75
N ASP A 157 -4.52 -2.15 8.08
CA ASP A 157 -5.40 -1.36 7.20
C ASP A 157 -5.70 -2.01 5.84
N ARG A 158 -5.12 -3.21 5.57
CA ARG A 158 -5.24 -4.00 4.33
C ARG A 158 -4.68 -3.31 3.08
N THR A 159 -3.87 -2.26 3.20
CA THR A 159 -3.16 -1.64 2.07
C THR A 159 -1.93 -2.43 1.63
N LEU A 160 -1.37 -3.24 2.53
CA LEU A 160 -0.28 -4.17 2.27
C LEU A 160 -0.77 -5.61 2.46
N ASN A 161 -0.82 -6.36 1.37
CA ASN A 161 -1.20 -7.77 1.46
C ASN A 161 -0.03 -8.65 1.98
N ILE A 162 -0.34 -9.90 2.35
CA ILE A 162 0.65 -10.81 2.95
C ILE A 162 1.83 -11.10 2.02
N ASP A 163 1.59 -11.23 0.72
CA ASP A 163 2.67 -11.54 -0.23
C ASP A 163 3.63 -10.35 -0.35
N GLN A 164 3.10 -9.13 -0.42
CA GLN A 164 3.89 -7.90 -0.39
C GLN A 164 4.66 -7.75 0.93
N ALA A 165 4.01 -8.05 2.06
CA ALA A 165 4.64 -7.98 3.37
C ALA A 165 5.78 -9.00 3.52
N LEU A 166 5.62 -10.21 2.97
CA LEU A 166 6.69 -11.22 2.94
C LEU A 166 7.88 -10.76 2.09
N VAL A 167 7.65 -10.05 1.00
CA VAL A 167 8.73 -9.45 0.20
C VAL A 167 9.49 -8.39 1.02
N LEU A 168 8.80 -7.58 1.82
CA LEU A 168 9.48 -6.57 2.66
C LEU A 168 10.41 -7.18 3.71
N VAL A 169 10.20 -8.44 4.12
CA VAL A 169 11.11 -9.14 5.04
C VAL A 169 12.53 -9.18 4.48
N ASP A 170 12.66 -9.35 3.17
CA ASP A 170 13.96 -9.36 2.51
C ASP A 170 14.66 -8.01 2.65
N PHE A 171 13.92 -6.89 2.69
CA PHE A 171 14.47 -5.52 2.74
C PHE A 171 14.55 -4.92 4.15
N THR A 172 14.42 -5.72 5.21
CA THR A 172 14.43 -5.24 6.60
C THR A 172 15.74 -4.55 7.01
N ASP A 173 16.84 -4.82 6.31
CA ASP A 173 18.14 -4.17 6.48
C ASP A 173 18.29 -2.85 5.70
N ASP A 174 17.36 -2.55 4.78
CA ASP A 174 17.33 -1.31 3.98
C ASP A 174 16.03 -0.52 4.25
N GLU A 175 16.10 0.37 5.23
CA GLU A 175 14.97 1.24 5.62
C GLU A 175 14.52 2.14 4.45
N ALA A 176 15.45 2.56 3.58
CA ALA A 176 15.13 3.47 2.48
C ALA A 176 14.36 2.73 1.37
N ALA A 177 14.78 1.51 1.00
CA ALA A 177 14.05 0.65 0.08
C ALA A 177 12.68 0.28 0.63
N THR A 178 12.62 -0.12 1.91
CA THR A 178 11.36 -0.44 2.59
C THR A 178 10.36 0.72 2.52
N LYS A 179 10.78 1.95 2.83
CA LYS A 179 9.93 3.15 2.71
C LYS A 179 9.45 3.42 1.29
N ARG A 180 10.29 3.18 0.27
CA ARG A 180 9.91 3.35 -1.14
C ARG A 180 8.88 2.31 -1.58
N LEU A 181 9.03 1.06 -1.16
CA LEU A 181 8.08 -0.03 -1.42
C LEU A 181 6.73 0.23 -0.72
N LEU A 182 6.75 0.62 0.56
CA LEU A 182 5.54 0.92 1.33
C LEU A 182 4.72 2.10 0.75
N ARG A 183 5.38 3.05 0.07
CA ARG A 183 4.73 4.19 -0.60
C ARG A 183 3.85 3.78 -1.78
N VAL A 184 4.15 2.65 -2.40
CA VAL A 184 3.46 2.16 -3.61
C VAL A 184 2.67 0.87 -3.35
N ALA A 185 2.53 0.47 -2.07
CA ALA A 185 1.87 -0.77 -1.67
C ALA A 185 0.42 -0.88 -2.19
N ASP A 186 -0.29 0.26 -2.25
CA ASP A 186 -1.67 0.40 -2.70
C ASP A 186 -1.84 0.38 -4.23
N LYS A 187 -0.73 0.37 -4.99
CA LYS A 187 -0.72 0.50 -6.46
C LYS A 187 -0.01 -0.71 -7.09
N PRO A 188 -0.76 -1.69 -7.63
CA PRO A 188 -0.17 -2.95 -8.11
C PRO A 188 0.93 -2.78 -9.18
N ASN A 189 0.72 -1.88 -10.15
CA ASN A 189 1.69 -1.62 -11.22
C ASN A 189 2.95 -0.92 -10.69
N ASP A 190 2.77 0.07 -9.81
CA ASP A 190 3.89 0.81 -9.21
C ASP A 190 4.68 -0.09 -8.26
N TRP A 191 4.01 -0.97 -7.50
CA TRP A 191 4.65 -1.97 -6.65
C TRP A 191 5.58 -2.88 -7.45
N ALA A 192 5.09 -3.48 -8.55
CA ALA A 192 5.89 -4.39 -9.37
C ALA A 192 7.13 -3.69 -9.95
N PHE A 193 6.97 -2.46 -10.45
CA PHE A 193 8.08 -1.66 -10.96
C PHE A 193 9.08 -1.30 -9.85
N GLN A 194 8.60 -0.84 -8.71
CA GLN A 194 9.45 -0.45 -7.59
C GLN A 194 10.21 -1.66 -7.03
N LEU A 195 9.55 -2.80 -6.85
CA LEU A 195 10.18 -4.03 -6.42
C LEU A 195 11.29 -4.47 -7.37
N ALA A 196 11.01 -4.50 -8.68
CA ALA A 196 12.03 -4.84 -9.67
C ALA A 196 13.25 -3.89 -9.60
N LYS A 197 13.00 -2.61 -9.37
CA LYS A 197 14.06 -1.60 -9.18
C LYS A 197 14.88 -1.85 -7.91
N GLU A 198 14.25 -2.07 -6.76
CA GLU A 198 14.95 -2.33 -5.50
C GLU A 198 15.73 -3.64 -5.55
N THR A 199 15.16 -4.71 -6.12
CA THR A 199 15.86 -5.99 -6.31
C THR A 199 17.07 -5.83 -7.22
N LYS A 200 16.96 -5.10 -8.34
CA LYS A 200 18.11 -4.81 -9.24
C LYS A 200 19.19 -4.01 -8.50
N THR A 201 18.78 -3.02 -7.71
CA THR A 201 19.68 -2.15 -6.94
C THR A 201 20.43 -2.93 -5.87
N ARG A 202 19.74 -3.76 -5.10
CA ARG A 202 20.38 -4.61 -4.09
C ARG A 202 21.39 -5.59 -4.73
N ALA A 203 20.97 -6.31 -5.77
CA ALA A 203 21.85 -7.24 -6.47
C ALA A 203 23.07 -6.53 -7.08
N TRP A 204 22.89 -5.29 -7.55
CA TRP A 204 23.98 -4.43 -8.02
C TRP A 204 24.96 -4.11 -6.89
N LEU A 205 24.49 -3.61 -5.75
CA LEU A 205 25.32 -3.27 -4.59
C LEU A 205 26.10 -4.47 -4.05
N GLU A 206 25.47 -5.64 -3.97
CA GLU A 206 26.13 -6.89 -3.56
C GLU A 206 27.26 -7.30 -4.54
N ASN A 207 27.08 -7.05 -5.83
CA ASN A 207 28.06 -7.37 -6.87
C ASN A 207 29.10 -6.26 -7.09
N LEU A 208 28.86 -5.04 -6.62
CA LEU A 208 29.66 -3.86 -6.91
C LEU A 208 31.15 -4.04 -6.54
N PRO A 209 31.53 -4.62 -5.39
CA PRO A 209 32.95 -4.82 -5.05
C PRO A 209 33.66 -5.79 -6.02
N ARG A 210 32.98 -6.88 -6.41
CA ARG A 210 33.51 -7.87 -7.35
C ARG A 210 33.68 -7.25 -8.73
N LEU A 211 32.68 -6.50 -9.18
CA LEU A 211 32.67 -5.82 -10.47
C LEU A 211 33.77 -4.78 -10.57
N THR A 212 33.94 -3.98 -9.52
CA THR A 212 34.99 -2.96 -9.40
C THR A 212 36.37 -3.59 -9.53
N ALA A 213 36.62 -4.71 -8.83
CA ALA A 213 37.89 -5.44 -8.92
C ALA A 213 38.15 -6.04 -10.31
N GLU A 214 37.11 -6.56 -10.97
CA GLU A 214 37.19 -7.11 -12.34
C GLU A 214 37.54 -6.02 -13.35
N LEU A 215 36.87 -4.87 -13.29
CA LEU A 215 37.12 -3.72 -14.17
C LEU A 215 38.53 -3.17 -13.98
N GLN A 216 38.97 -2.98 -12.73
CA GLN A 216 40.33 -2.54 -12.43
C GLN A 216 41.38 -3.55 -12.90
N GLY A 217 41.14 -4.85 -12.71
CA GLY A 217 42.02 -5.92 -13.19
C GLY A 217 42.11 -5.99 -14.72
N ALA A 218 41.05 -5.59 -15.43
CA ALA A 218 41.02 -5.46 -16.88
C ALA A 218 41.64 -4.16 -17.41
N GLY A 219 42.03 -3.23 -16.53
CA GLY A 219 42.62 -1.95 -16.89
C GLY A 219 41.59 -0.89 -17.31
N VAL A 220 40.34 -1.01 -16.87
CA VAL A 220 39.31 0.02 -17.03
C VAL A 220 39.44 1.04 -15.90
N ASP A 221 39.54 2.32 -16.24
CA ASP A 221 39.51 3.40 -15.26
C ASP A 221 38.09 3.60 -14.72
N ILE A 222 37.94 3.47 -13.40
CA ILE A 222 36.67 3.74 -12.71
C ILE A 222 36.69 5.19 -12.25
N VAL A 223 35.69 5.95 -12.67
CA VAL A 223 35.57 7.40 -12.40
C VAL A 223 34.34 7.69 -11.56
N GLU A 224 34.44 8.72 -10.72
CA GLU A 224 33.28 9.22 -9.97
C GLU A 224 32.31 9.96 -10.91
N ARG A 225 31.02 9.88 -10.60
CA ARG A 225 30.00 10.65 -11.32
C ARG A 225 30.23 12.14 -11.09
N PRO A 226 30.44 12.97 -12.14
CA PRO A 226 30.68 14.41 -11.96
C PRO A 226 29.46 15.12 -11.36
N GLU A 227 29.66 15.92 -10.30
CA GLU A 227 28.59 16.71 -9.69
C GLU A 227 28.15 17.90 -10.56
N GLY A 228 26.84 18.15 -10.64
CA GLY A 228 26.29 19.41 -11.17
C GLY A 228 26.22 19.57 -12.69
N GLN A 229 26.58 18.56 -13.50
CA GLN A 229 26.35 18.58 -14.94
C GLN A 229 25.05 17.87 -15.30
N ASN A 230 24.04 18.64 -15.73
CA ASN A 230 23.12 18.12 -16.72
C ASN A 230 23.97 17.76 -17.94
N TRP A 231 24.10 16.46 -18.22
CA TRP A 231 24.93 15.91 -19.29
C TRP A 231 24.50 16.48 -20.65
N THR A 232 24.92 17.70 -20.98
CA THR A 232 24.83 18.20 -22.34
C THR A 232 25.82 17.37 -23.13
N TRP A 233 25.31 16.69 -24.15
CA TRP A 233 25.93 15.77 -25.11
C TRP A 233 27.20 16.28 -25.86
N THR A 234 27.95 17.21 -25.28
CA THR A 234 28.93 18.04 -25.98
C THR A 234 30.38 17.61 -25.73
N GLY A 235 30.72 17.04 -24.57
CA GLY A 235 32.10 16.65 -24.22
C GLY A 235 32.41 15.14 -24.19
N TRP A 236 31.43 14.31 -23.86
CA TRP A 236 31.62 12.88 -23.59
C TRP A 236 30.69 12.02 -24.43
N ARG A 237 31.14 10.82 -24.81
CA ARG A 237 30.25 9.74 -25.25
C ARG A 237 29.82 8.96 -24.01
N VAL A 238 28.52 8.79 -23.85
CA VAL A 238 27.91 8.00 -22.77
C VAL A 238 27.21 6.81 -23.40
N SER A 239 27.44 5.61 -22.87
CA SER A 239 26.74 4.39 -23.28
C SER A 239 26.21 3.66 -22.05
N TYR A 240 24.90 3.42 -22.05
CA TYR A 240 24.16 2.72 -20.99
C TYR A 240 23.95 1.23 -21.29
N THR A 241 24.39 0.73 -22.45
CA THR A 241 24.01 -0.60 -22.95
C THR A 241 25.20 -1.53 -23.19
N GLY A 242 25.07 -2.79 -22.74
CA GLY A 242 25.53 -4.04 -23.36
C GLY A 242 27.02 -4.24 -23.67
N MET A 243 27.85 -3.22 -23.46
CA MET A 243 29.27 -3.25 -23.81
C MET A 243 30.01 -4.20 -22.87
N THR A 244 30.73 -5.16 -23.46
CA THR A 244 31.59 -6.06 -22.72
C THR A 244 32.82 -5.33 -22.19
N VAL A 245 33.40 -5.81 -21.10
CA VAL A 245 34.66 -5.27 -20.56
C VAL A 245 35.77 -5.27 -21.62
N ALA A 246 35.82 -6.30 -22.47
CA ALA A 246 36.79 -6.39 -23.55
C ALA A 246 36.60 -5.29 -24.61
N GLU A 247 35.36 -4.97 -24.99
CA GLU A 247 35.05 -3.87 -25.92
C GLU A 247 35.35 -2.51 -25.29
N ALA A 248 35.07 -2.36 -23.99
CA ALA A 248 35.37 -1.15 -23.24
C ALA A 248 36.88 -0.89 -23.17
N VAL A 249 37.68 -1.91 -22.85
CA VAL A 249 39.15 -1.84 -22.82
C VAL A 249 39.71 -1.55 -24.22
N ALA A 250 39.27 -2.29 -25.25
CA ALA A 250 39.69 -2.06 -26.64
C ALA A 250 39.33 -0.66 -27.14
N GLY A 251 38.21 -0.12 -26.65
CA GLY A 251 37.74 1.22 -26.97
C GLY A 251 38.32 2.33 -26.08
N GLY A 252 39.07 2.05 -25.02
CA GLY A 252 39.53 3.06 -24.08
C GLY A 252 38.38 3.80 -23.39
N TRP A 253 37.39 3.05 -22.91
CA TRP A 253 36.27 3.57 -22.12
C TRP A 253 36.59 3.50 -20.62
N SER A 254 36.11 4.48 -19.87
CA SER A 254 36.03 4.49 -18.41
C SER A 254 34.65 4.03 -17.94
N ALA A 255 34.55 3.56 -16.71
CA ALA A 255 33.30 3.09 -16.11
C ALA A 255 32.90 3.96 -14.92
N ILE A 256 31.60 4.28 -14.80
CA ILE A 256 31.00 4.68 -13.54
C ILE A 256 30.28 3.46 -12.97
N CYS A 257 30.60 3.12 -11.73
CA CYS A 257 29.91 2.10 -10.96
C CYS A 257 29.60 2.69 -9.58
N ASP A 258 28.42 3.27 -9.42
CA ASP A 258 27.97 3.93 -8.18
C ASP A 258 26.64 3.34 -7.69
N GLU A 259 26.18 3.80 -6.53
CA GLU A 259 24.91 3.36 -5.92
C GLU A 259 23.67 4.01 -6.57
N SER A 260 23.86 4.97 -7.48
CA SER A 260 22.78 5.80 -8.03
C SER A 260 22.06 5.09 -9.17
N ASP A 261 22.81 4.36 -10.00
CA ASP A 261 22.27 3.59 -11.12
C ASP A 261 22.74 2.13 -11.04
N PRO A 262 21.83 1.14 -11.06
CA PRO A 262 22.18 -0.26 -10.90
C PRO A 262 22.71 -0.90 -12.19
N GLU A 263 23.62 -0.21 -12.88
CA GLU A 263 24.28 -0.64 -14.12
C GLU A 263 25.57 0.15 -14.38
N ILE A 264 26.50 -0.46 -15.14
CA ILE A 264 27.73 0.23 -15.55
C ILE A 264 27.37 1.32 -16.56
N THR A 265 27.71 2.56 -16.23
CA THR A 265 27.69 3.64 -17.22
C THR A 265 29.07 3.79 -17.85
N TRP A 266 29.16 3.56 -19.15
CA TRP A 266 30.42 3.69 -19.88
C TRP A 266 30.62 5.10 -20.38
N LEU A 267 31.81 5.65 -20.13
CA LEU A 267 32.22 6.98 -20.51
C LEU A 267 33.44 6.93 -21.40
N LYS A 268 33.45 7.76 -22.44
CA LYS A 268 34.66 7.98 -23.23
C LYS A 268 34.79 9.44 -23.60
N GLU A 269 35.94 10.02 -23.30
CA GLU A 269 36.27 11.35 -23.77
C GLU A 269 36.17 11.34 -25.29
N ARG A 270 35.41 12.30 -25.82
CA ARG A 270 35.49 12.55 -27.25
C ARG A 270 36.95 12.96 -27.49
N PRO A 271 37.73 12.24 -28.32
CA PRO A 271 39.08 12.69 -28.63
C PRO A 271 38.95 14.14 -29.10
N ALA A 272 39.84 15.01 -28.65
CA ALA A 272 39.95 16.37 -29.16
C ALA A 272 40.10 16.25 -30.68
N SER A 273 38.98 16.26 -31.39
CA SER A 273 38.97 16.15 -32.83
C SER A 273 39.76 17.37 -33.25
N ALA A 274 40.90 17.16 -33.91
CA ALA A 274 41.59 18.18 -34.68
C ALA A 274 40.50 19.05 -35.26
N THR A 275 40.40 20.28 -34.74
CA THR A 275 39.23 21.14 -34.81
C THR A 275 38.63 20.92 -36.17
N ALA A 276 37.51 20.18 -36.26
CA ALA A 276 36.74 20.24 -37.49
C ALA A 276 36.48 21.72 -37.58
N THR A 277 37.14 22.41 -38.52
CA THR A 277 36.95 23.83 -38.74
C THR A 277 35.45 23.95 -38.82
N VAL A 278 34.84 24.45 -37.74
CA VAL A 278 33.40 24.71 -37.71
C VAL A 278 33.27 25.57 -38.94
N PRO A 279 32.63 25.08 -40.03
CA PRO A 279 32.59 25.84 -41.26
C PRO A 279 32.08 27.20 -40.84
N GLN A 280 32.89 28.24 -41.08
CA GLN A 280 32.58 29.57 -40.55
C GLN A 280 31.14 29.83 -40.91
N ARG A 281 30.30 29.92 -39.87
CA ARG A 281 28.86 30.03 -40.06
C ARG A 281 28.66 31.20 -40.99
N THR A 282 27.95 30.97 -42.08
CA THR A 282 27.66 32.06 -43.00
C THR A 282 26.95 33.16 -42.20
N PRO A 283 27.06 34.44 -42.58
CA PRO A 283 26.35 35.51 -41.90
C PRO A 283 24.84 35.21 -41.72
N ALA A 284 24.24 34.46 -42.66
CA ALA A 284 22.86 33.98 -42.57
C ALA A 284 22.63 32.95 -41.45
N GLN A 285 23.53 31.97 -41.28
CA GLN A 285 23.44 30.97 -40.20
C GLN A 285 23.66 31.60 -38.81
N LEU A 286 24.56 32.58 -38.71
CA LEU A 286 24.76 33.31 -37.46
C LEU A 286 23.53 34.17 -37.11
N ALA A 287 22.93 34.82 -38.10
CA ALA A 287 21.69 35.57 -37.91
C ALA A 287 20.51 34.67 -37.50
N ASP A 288 20.40 33.47 -38.08
CA ASP A 288 19.37 32.49 -37.71
C ASP A 288 19.56 31.97 -36.27
N ASP A 289 20.80 31.69 -35.86
CA ASP A 289 21.09 31.27 -34.48
C ASP A 289 20.80 32.36 -33.46
N ILE A 290 21.15 33.62 -33.76
CA ILE A 290 20.79 34.77 -32.91
C ILE A 290 19.28 34.87 -32.81
N ARG A 291 18.57 34.78 -33.94
CA ARG A 291 17.10 34.80 -33.97
C ARG A 291 16.50 33.64 -33.15
N ARG A 292 17.05 32.43 -33.25
CA ARG A 292 16.61 31.28 -32.43
C ARG A 292 16.85 31.53 -30.95
N GLN A 293 18.01 32.07 -30.56
CA GLN A 293 18.29 32.39 -29.16
C GLN A 293 17.34 33.47 -28.62
N GLU A 294 17.05 34.49 -29.42
CA GLU A 294 16.07 35.52 -29.08
C GLU A 294 14.67 34.94 -28.92
N LEU A 295 14.24 34.07 -29.84
CA LEU A 295 12.97 33.36 -29.76
C LEU A 295 12.90 32.45 -28.52
N THR A 296 13.94 31.67 -28.25
CA THR A 296 14.01 30.79 -27.07
C THR A 296 13.92 31.58 -25.78
N ARG A 297 14.67 32.69 -25.67
CA ARG A 297 14.58 33.60 -24.52
C ARG A 297 13.17 34.19 -24.38
N GLY A 298 12.58 34.63 -25.50
CA GLY A 298 11.21 35.12 -25.53
C GLY A 298 10.19 34.06 -25.11
N LEU A 299 10.35 32.81 -25.53
CA LEU A 299 9.49 31.69 -25.15
C LEU A 299 9.61 31.34 -23.65
N ALA A 300 10.81 31.44 -23.07
CA ALA A 300 11.03 31.26 -21.64
C ALA A 300 10.28 32.33 -20.84
N THR A 301 10.42 33.61 -21.20
CA THR A 301 9.63 34.70 -20.59
C THR A 301 8.13 34.50 -20.80
N ALA A 302 7.71 34.08 -21.99
CA ALA A 302 6.30 33.82 -22.28
C ALA A 302 5.74 32.64 -21.45
N MET A 303 6.58 31.64 -21.13
CA MET A 303 6.20 30.55 -20.23
C MET A 303 5.95 31.06 -18.81
N GLU A 304 6.82 31.91 -18.28
CA GLU A 304 6.62 32.54 -16.97
C GLU A 304 5.33 33.38 -16.94
N VAL A 305 5.08 34.18 -17.97
CA VAL A 305 3.85 34.97 -18.12
C VAL A 305 2.62 34.07 -18.19
N ARG A 306 2.63 33.01 -19.02
CA ARG A 306 1.52 32.04 -19.10
C ARG A 306 1.28 31.33 -17.77
N THR A 307 2.34 30.94 -17.08
CA THR A 307 2.26 30.28 -15.78
C THR A 307 1.62 31.20 -14.74
N GLN A 308 2.04 32.47 -14.72
CA GLN A 308 1.46 33.47 -13.84
C GLN A 308 0.00 33.75 -14.17
N PHE A 309 -0.34 33.84 -15.46
CA PHE A 309 -1.73 33.96 -15.92
C PHE A 309 -2.59 32.78 -15.44
N ILE A 310 -2.12 31.54 -15.57
CA ILE A 310 -2.84 30.35 -15.09
C ILE A 310 -3.02 30.40 -13.56
N LYS A 311 -1.97 30.78 -12.81
CA LYS A 311 -2.06 30.96 -11.35
C LYS A 311 -3.12 32.00 -10.97
N GLU A 312 -3.17 33.11 -11.70
CA GLU A 312 -4.17 34.15 -11.48
C GLU A 312 -5.59 33.67 -11.85
N ALA A 313 -5.74 32.93 -12.94
CA ALA A 313 -7.01 32.34 -13.37
C ALA A 313 -7.56 31.35 -12.34
N ILE A 314 -6.70 30.58 -11.66
CA ILE A 314 -7.12 29.68 -10.56
C ILE A 314 -7.67 30.50 -9.38
N GLN A 315 -7.04 31.63 -9.04
CA GLN A 315 -7.46 32.48 -7.93
C GLN A 315 -8.69 33.33 -8.26
N LYS A 316 -8.94 33.59 -9.55
CA LYS A 316 -10.04 34.41 -10.06
C LYS A 316 -10.69 33.70 -11.26
N PRO A 317 -11.52 32.67 -11.01
CA PRO A 317 -12.14 31.91 -12.09
C PRO A 317 -13.07 32.79 -12.92
N ALA A 318 -12.98 32.65 -14.24
CA ALA A 318 -13.80 33.36 -15.21
C ALA A 318 -15.17 32.68 -15.33
N ALA A 319 -16.17 33.18 -14.60
CA ALA A 319 -17.51 32.60 -14.58
C ALA A 319 -18.16 32.57 -15.99
N ASP A 320 -17.84 33.54 -16.84
CA ASP A 320 -18.31 33.70 -18.22
C ASP A 320 -17.74 32.64 -19.18
N LYS A 321 -16.63 31.98 -18.83
CA LYS A 321 -15.99 30.93 -19.63
C LYS A 321 -16.22 29.51 -19.14
N THR A 322 -16.97 29.36 -18.05
CA THR A 322 -17.21 28.05 -17.42
C THR A 322 -17.81 27.04 -18.38
N HIS A 323 -18.71 27.48 -19.26
CA HIS A 323 -19.35 26.62 -20.27
C HIS A 323 -18.33 26.08 -21.28
N GLU A 324 -17.57 26.97 -21.95
CA GLU A 324 -16.53 26.60 -22.93
C GLU A 324 -15.52 25.61 -22.33
N MET A 325 -15.05 25.89 -21.10
CA MET A 325 -14.09 25.02 -20.42
C MET A 325 -14.64 23.63 -20.10
N LEU A 326 -15.94 23.53 -19.80
CA LEU A 326 -16.59 22.25 -19.52
C LEU A 326 -16.85 21.45 -20.82
N VAL A 327 -17.17 22.14 -21.92
CA VAL A 327 -17.26 21.51 -23.25
C VAL A 327 -15.91 20.91 -23.63
N ASP A 328 -14.83 21.69 -23.55
CA ASP A 328 -13.47 21.23 -23.86
C ASP A 328 -13.10 20.03 -22.97
N TYR A 329 -13.36 20.12 -21.67
CA TYR A 329 -13.07 19.04 -20.72
C TYR A 329 -13.78 17.72 -21.09
N VAL A 330 -15.06 17.80 -21.43
CA VAL A 330 -15.84 16.62 -21.83
C VAL A 330 -15.26 16.02 -23.12
N LEU A 331 -15.00 16.84 -24.14
CA LEU A 331 -14.50 16.36 -25.43
C LEU A 331 -13.08 15.80 -25.37
N GLU A 332 -12.21 16.34 -24.50
CA GLU A 332 -10.84 15.83 -24.30
C GLU A 332 -10.81 14.50 -23.53
N ARG A 333 -11.75 14.30 -22.60
CA ARG A 333 -11.69 13.19 -21.64
C ARG A 333 -12.45 11.94 -22.09
N HIS A 334 -13.44 12.09 -22.96
CA HIS A 334 -14.29 10.99 -23.39
C HIS A 334 -14.00 10.57 -24.84
N HIS A 335 -13.97 9.26 -25.10
CA HIS A 335 -14.05 8.79 -26.46
C HIS A 335 -15.44 9.10 -27.01
N ILE A 336 -15.50 9.73 -28.18
CA ILE A 336 -16.74 10.19 -28.82
C ILE A 336 -17.79 9.06 -28.93
N GLY A 337 -17.34 7.84 -29.20
CA GLY A 337 -18.22 6.66 -29.29
C GLY A 337 -18.93 6.29 -27.98
N ASP A 338 -18.33 6.60 -26.83
CA ASP A 338 -18.89 6.23 -25.52
C ASP A 338 -19.94 7.23 -25.03
N ILE A 339 -19.87 8.49 -25.49
CA ILE A 339 -20.81 9.56 -25.13
C ILE A 339 -22.00 9.66 -26.09
N ALA A 340 -21.86 9.21 -27.34
CA ALA A 340 -22.92 9.29 -28.34
C ALA A 340 -24.26 8.67 -27.87
N PRO A 341 -24.29 7.49 -27.24
CA PRO A 341 -25.54 6.91 -26.72
C PRO A 341 -26.21 7.79 -25.66
N TRP A 342 -25.43 8.46 -24.80
CA TRP A 342 -25.95 9.35 -23.75
C TRP A 342 -26.54 10.64 -24.31
N LEU A 343 -26.16 11.01 -25.52
CA LEU A 343 -26.69 12.14 -26.28
C LEU A 343 -27.87 11.72 -27.18
N GLY A 344 -28.26 10.45 -27.16
CA GLY A 344 -29.34 9.90 -27.99
C GLY A 344 -28.95 9.70 -29.45
N LEU A 345 -27.64 9.61 -29.74
CA LEU A 345 -27.09 9.37 -31.06
C LEU A 345 -26.76 7.87 -31.17
N GLU A 346 -27.71 7.09 -31.68
CA GLU A 346 -27.57 5.65 -31.91
C GLU A 346 -27.48 5.39 -33.42
N ASP A 347 -26.27 5.21 -33.96
CA ASP A 347 -26.05 4.83 -35.37
C ASP A 347 -24.84 3.88 -35.51
N GLU A 348 -24.81 3.05 -36.57
CA GLU A 348 -23.71 2.12 -36.84
C GLU A 348 -22.39 2.87 -37.19
N ASP A 349 -22.50 4.12 -37.66
CA ASP A 349 -21.40 5.01 -38.01
C ASP A 349 -21.57 6.39 -37.32
N ILE A 350 -21.02 6.54 -36.11
CA ILE A 350 -21.10 7.79 -35.33
C ILE A 350 -20.32 8.92 -36.03
N ASP A 351 -21.01 9.99 -36.45
CA ASP A 351 -20.37 11.22 -36.93
C ASP A 351 -19.78 12.00 -35.74
N GLN A 352 -18.45 12.15 -35.73
CA GLN A 352 -17.73 12.86 -34.67
C GLN A 352 -18.17 14.32 -34.56
N GLN A 353 -18.48 14.98 -35.67
CA GLN A 353 -18.89 16.38 -35.65
C GLN A 353 -20.28 16.55 -35.05
N GLU A 354 -21.19 15.61 -35.29
CA GLU A 354 -22.53 15.62 -34.71
C GLU A 354 -22.49 15.50 -33.18
N VAL A 355 -21.59 14.66 -32.66
CA VAL A 355 -21.37 14.53 -31.21
C VAL A 355 -20.78 15.81 -30.62
N ILE A 356 -19.78 16.42 -31.27
CA ILE A 356 -19.19 17.70 -30.82
C ILE A 356 -20.27 18.79 -30.78
N ASP A 357 -21.04 18.94 -31.85
CA ASP A 357 -22.13 19.92 -31.95
C ASP A 357 -23.22 19.68 -30.89
N ALA A 358 -23.45 18.43 -30.49
CA ALA A 358 -24.40 18.07 -29.43
C ALA A 358 -23.86 18.46 -28.05
N VAL A 359 -22.58 18.20 -27.76
CA VAL A 359 -21.93 18.58 -26.49
C VAL A 359 -21.88 20.10 -26.34
N GLU A 360 -21.55 20.85 -27.39
CA GLU A 360 -21.52 22.33 -27.37
C GLU A 360 -22.87 22.97 -26.98
N LYS A 361 -23.98 22.31 -27.32
CA LYS A 361 -25.34 22.78 -27.02
C LYS A 361 -25.79 22.49 -25.59
N LEU A 362 -25.07 21.64 -24.85
CA LEU A 362 -25.41 21.32 -23.47
C LEU A 362 -25.18 22.53 -22.57
N ASN A 363 -26.07 22.74 -21.59
CA ASN A 363 -25.84 23.74 -20.55
C ASN A 363 -24.84 23.23 -19.49
N ILE A 364 -24.36 24.14 -18.63
CA ILE A 364 -23.37 23.80 -17.58
C ILE A 364 -23.82 22.60 -16.72
N PRO A 365 -25.05 22.55 -16.16
CA PRO A 365 -25.51 21.36 -15.44
C PRO A 365 -25.46 20.06 -16.25
N GLN A 366 -25.84 20.09 -17.53
CA GLN A 366 -25.78 18.93 -18.42
C GLN A 366 -24.34 18.49 -18.68
N LEU A 367 -23.41 19.42 -18.90
CA LEU A 367 -21.99 19.12 -19.06
C LEU A 367 -21.40 18.50 -17.79
N VAL A 368 -21.75 19.05 -16.62
CA VAL A 368 -21.33 18.49 -15.31
C VAL A 368 -21.90 17.10 -15.10
N ALA A 369 -23.13 16.81 -15.53
CA ALA A 369 -23.68 15.47 -15.50
C ALA A 369 -22.91 14.51 -16.43
N LEU A 370 -22.58 14.97 -17.65
CA LEU A 370 -21.84 14.18 -18.63
C LEU A 370 -20.41 13.83 -18.15
N MET A 371 -19.75 14.70 -17.39
CA MET A 371 -18.47 14.39 -16.73
C MET A 371 -18.53 13.17 -15.78
N HIS A 372 -19.72 12.75 -15.33
CA HIS A 372 -19.87 11.56 -14.48
C HIS A 372 -20.02 10.26 -15.27
N VAL A 373 -20.18 10.32 -16.60
CA VAL A 373 -20.31 9.14 -17.47
C VAL A 373 -19.00 8.31 -17.51
N ASP A 374 -17.84 8.93 -17.23
CA ASP A 374 -16.53 8.24 -17.09
C ASP A 374 -16.51 7.22 -15.93
N GLN A 375 -17.58 7.16 -15.12
CA GLN A 375 -17.72 6.19 -14.04
C GLN A 375 -18.48 4.93 -14.46
N PHE A 376 -18.60 4.65 -15.76
CA PHE A 376 -19.26 3.46 -16.30
C PHE A 376 -18.72 2.14 -15.72
N GLU A 377 -17.41 2.04 -15.48
CA GLU A 377 -16.83 0.87 -14.78
C GLU A 377 -17.47 0.64 -13.41
N ARG A 378 -17.88 1.72 -12.71
CA ARG A 378 -18.54 1.62 -11.40
C ARG A 378 -19.98 1.16 -11.50
N GLU A 379 -20.71 1.58 -12.52
CA GLU A 379 -22.07 1.08 -12.77
C GLU A 379 -22.03 -0.42 -13.06
N ILE A 380 -21.06 -0.90 -13.85
CA ILE A 380 -20.83 -2.32 -14.06
C ILE A 380 -20.55 -3.05 -12.73
N HIS A 381 -19.76 -2.45 -11.83
CA HIS A 381 -19.49 -3.04 -10.52
C HIS A 381 -20.72 -3.09 -9.60
N MET A 382 -21.71 -2.21 -9.78
CA MET A 382 -22.95 -2.20 -8.98
C MET A 382 -23.97 -3.24 -9.41
N ASP A 383 -23.73 -3.99 -10.50
CA ASP A 383 -24.52 -5.19 -10.85
C ASP A 383 -24.29 -6.35 -9.87
N ASP A 384 -23.23 -6.28 -9.03
CA ASP A 384 -22.99 -7.23 -7.94
C ASP A 384 -23.09 -6.56 -6.57
N VAL A 385 -23.70 -7.25 -5.61
CA VAL A 385 -23.84 -6.83 -4.20
C VAL A 385 -22.48 -6.47 -3.62
N SER A 386 -21.39 -7.16 -3.99
CA SER A 386 -20.05 -6.86 -3.48
C SER A 386 -19.53 -5.46 -3.88
N GLY A 387 -19.96 -4.94 -5.03
CA GLY A 387 -19.62 -3.61 -5.51
C GLY A 387 -20.27 -2.47 -4.71
N TRP A 388 -21.21 -2.79 -3.81
CA TRP A 388 -21.89 -1.81 -2.96
C TRP A 388 -21.19 -1.49 -1.63
N ARG A 389 -20.09 -2.19 -1.30
CA ARG A 389 -19.34 -2.00 -0.03
C ARG A 389 -18.74 -0.59 0.11
N ALA A 390 -18.60 -0.12 1.35
CA ALA A 390 -17.83 1.08 1.66
C ALA A 390 -16.34 0.87 1.37
N GLY A 391 -15.66 1.92 0.91
CA GLY A 391 -14.23 1.85 0.57
C GLY A 391 -13.55 3.22 0.68
N PRO A 392 -12.25 3.29 1.00
CA PRO A 392 -11.56 4.56 1.18
C PRO A 392 -11.32 5.28 -0.16
N GLY A 393 -11.62 6.58 -0.21
CA GLY A 393 -11.17 7.51 -1.26
C GLY A 393 -12.23 7.98 -2.27
N TRP A 394 -11.83 8.89 -3.18
CA TRP A 394 -12.69 9.46 -4.23
C TRP A 394 -13.14 8.43 -5.29
N GLN A 395 -12.49 7.26 -5.27
CA GLN A 395 -12.73 6.12 -6.16
C GLN A 395 -13.74 5.09 -5.63
N SER A 396 -14.24 5.23 -4.39
CA SER A 396 -15.25 4.28 -3.88
C SER A 396 -16.59 4.42 -4.61
N THR A 397 -17.32 3.30 -4.74
CA THR A 397 -18.70 3.30 -5.25
C THR A 397 -19.60 4.07 -4.29
N GLU A 398 -19.33 4.04 -2.99
CA GLU A 398 -20.02 4.85 -1.96
C GLU A 398 -19.95 6.36 -2.22
N ALA A 399 -18.75 6.91 -2.43
CA ALA A 399 -18.59 8.34 -2.70
C ALA A 399 -19.30 8.75 -4.01
N TRP A 400 -19.37 7.85 -4.99
CA TRP A 400 -20.10 8.09 -6.23
C TRP A 400 -21.61 7.98 -6.07
N ARG A 401 -22.13 6.96 -5.37
CA ARG A 401 -23.55 6.84 -4.98
C ARG A 401 -24.01 8.08 -4.21
N GLY A 402 -23.21 8.52 -3.24
CA GLY A 402 -23.46 9.74 -2.48
C GLY A 402 -23.57 10.97 -3.40
N ARG A 403 -22.70 11.11 -4.40
CA ARG A 403 -22.81 12.19 -5.40
C ARG A 403 -24.03 12.04 -6.31
N LEU A 404 -24.38 10.83 -6.77
CA LEU A 404 -25.59 10.60 -7.56
C LEU A 404 -26.86 11.06 -6.83
N ALA A 405 -26.98 10.71 -5.54
CA ALA A 405 -28.11 11.13 -4.72
C ALA A 405 -28.08 12.64 -4.39
N THR A 406 -26.93 13.17 -3.96
CA THR A 406 -26.84 14.56 -3.45
C THR A 406 -26.75 15.61 -4.55
N VAL A 407 -26.05 15.32 -5.66
CA VAL A 407 -25.83 16.26 -6.77
C VAL A 407 -26.92 16.12 -7.81
N HIS A 408 -27.28 14.87 -8.17
CA HIS A 408 -28.22 14.59 -9.26
C HIS A 408 -29.61 14.20 -8.79
N GLY A 409 -29.83 14.07 -7.48
CA GLY A 409 -31.14 13.78 -6.89
C GLY A 409 -31.62 12.35 -7.12
N TYR A 410 -30.74 11.42 -7.52
CA TYR A 410 -31.12 10.04 -7.79
C TYR A 410 -31.80 9.40 -6.57
N GLN A 411 -32.97 8.81 -6.78
CA GLN A 411 -33.73 8.10 -5.75
C GLN A 411 -33.48 6.61 -5.93
N TRP A 412 -32.86 5.99 -4.93
CA TRP A 412 -32.60 4.56 -4.93
C TRP A 412 -33.89 3.76 -4.93
N THR A 413 -33.95 2.73 -5.74
CA THR A 413 -35.05 1.75 -5.77
C THR A 413 -35.09 0.94 -4.48
N GLU A 414 -36.19 0.22 -4.23
CA GLU A 414 -36.30 -0.67 -3.06
C GLU A 414 -35.20 -1.74 -3.03
N ALA A 415 -34.78 -2.26 -4.19
CA ALA A 415 -33.72 -3.26 -4.29
C ALA A 415 -32.35 -2.66 -3.92
N GLU A 416 -32.01 -1.50 -4.47
CA GLU A 416 -30.76 -0.80 -4.16
C GLU A 416 -30.71 -0.36 -2.69
N GLN A 417 -31.84 0.12 -2.16
CA GLN A 417 -31.96 0.50 -0.76
C GLN A 417 -31.81 -0.72 0.18
N ALA A 418 -32.29 -1.89 -0.24
CA ALA A 418 -32.08 -3.13 0.49
C ALA A 418 -30.60 -3.56 0.50
N VAL A 419 -29.87 -3.37 -0.60
CA VAL A 419 -28.42 -3.65 -0.68
C VAL A 419 -27.61 -2.65 0.15
N ILE A 420 -27.97 -1.36 0.14
CA ILE A 420 -27.39 -0.34 1.01
C ILE A 420 -27.60 -0.72 2.49
N THR A 421 -28.83 -1.13 2.83
CA THR A 421 -29.17 -1.55 4.20
C THR A 421 -28.43 -2.82 4.60
N TYR A 422 -28.33 -3.81 3.70
CA TYR A 422 -27.58 -5.04 3.91
C TYR A 422 -26.13 -4.80 4.29
N HIS A 423 -25.43 -3.88 3.61
CA HIS A 423 -24.05 -3.54 3.98
C HIS A 423 -23.96 -2.69 5.25
N HIS A 424 -24.89 -1.76 5.50
CA HIS A 424 -24.93 -1.03 6.77
C HIS A 424 -25.21 -1.94 7.97
N GLU A 425 -26.07 -2.95 7.82
CA GLU A 425 -26.33 -3.96 8.85
C GLU A 425 -25.15 -4.92 9.00
N ALA A 426 -24.42 -5.23 7.92
CA ALA A 426 -23.22 -6.05 7.99
C ALA A 426 -22.04 -5.31 8.64
N GLU A 427 -21.87 -4.01 8.37
CA GLU A 427 -20.85 -3.15 8.98
C GLU A 427 -21.21 -2.80 10.44
N GLY A 428 -22.50 -2.63 10.77
CA GLY A 428 -22.96 -2.45 12.14
C GLY A 428 -22.93 -3.71 13.01
N ASN A 429 -22.93 -4.90 12.40
CA ASN A 429 -22.71 -6.18 13.08
C ASN A 429 -21.22 -6.54 13.25
N ASP A 430 -20.29 -5.79 12.64
CA ASP A 430 -18.85 -5.89 12.93
C ASP A 430 -18.46 -5.05 14.17
N ASP A 431 -19.38 -4.19 14.67
CA ASP A 431 -19.26 -3.38 15.90
C ASP A 431 -20.01 -3.98 17.13
N GLU A 432 -20.71 -5.11 16.98
CA GLU A 432 -21.24 -5.95 18.09
C GLU A 432 -20.44 -7.26 18.24
#